data_AF-A8FGQ3-F1
#
_entry.id   AF-A8FGQ3-F1
#
_cell.length_a   1.000
_cell.length_b   1.000
_cell.length_c   1.000
_cell.angle_alpha   90.00
_cell.angle_beta   90.00
_cell.angle_gamma   90.00
#
_symmetry.space_group_name_H-M   'P 1'
#
loop_
_entity.id
_entity.type
_entity.pdbx_description
1 polymer ?
#
loop_
_entity_poly.entity_id
_entity_poly.type
_entity_poly.pdbx_seq_one_letter_code
_entity_poly.pdbx_strand_id
1 'polypeptide(L)'
;MKIDGLDRLLSQLETACTGGLKAEYQDWLEDMGLELLDIIQDELIKENAVDTGRLLSSFSQGDKENHFLISKGGLTLEVGTQLEYASYVNDGHATSSNGERRWVPGRWAGSRFEYDPNAKTGMMLASQWIDGNGYWDHAVMLYEQMFEQSLDRKLQSWFDRHFGR
;
A
#
# COMPACT_ATOMS: atom_id res chain seq x y z
N MET A 1 -2.32 -15.26 53.73
CA MET A 1 -2.98 -16.23 52.83
C MET A 1 -2.33 -16.07 51.46
N LYS A 2 -1.66 -17.10 50.95
CA LYS A 2 -1.19 -17.12 49.56
C LYS A 2 -2.31 -17.72 48.71
N ILE A 3 -2.61 -17.06 47.60
CA ILE A 3 -3.56 -17.57 46.61
C ILE A 3 -2.69 -18.07 45.46
N ASP A 4 -2.60 -19.39 45.28
CA ASP A 4 -1.62 -20.01 44.37
C ASP A 4 -1.78 -19.61 42.89
N GLY A 5 -2.89 -18.96 42.51
CA GLY A 5 -3.08 -18.37 41.18
C GLY A 5 -2.68 -16.89 41.04
N LEU A 6 -2.60 -16.15 42.15
CA LEU A 6 -2.33 -14.70 42.12
C LEU A 6 -0.87 -14.41 41.80
N ASP A 7 0.06 -15.12 42.43
CA ASP A 7 1.50 -14.96 42.19
C ASP A 7 1.85 -15.24 40.71
N ARG A 8 1.28 -16.31 40.14
CA ARG A 8 1.47 -16.67 38.71
C ARG A 8 0.93 -15.59 37.78
N LEU A 9 -0.27 -15.08 38.04
CA LEU A 9 -0.90 -14.01 37.26
C LEU A 9 -0.02 -12.75 37.26
N LEU A 10 0.46 -12.34 38.44
CA LEU A 10 1.31 -11.15 38.59
C LEU A 10 2.62 -11.28 37.82
N SER A 11 3.29 -12.43 37.88
CA SER A 11 4.52 -12.67 37.11
C SER A 11 4.30 -12.63 35.58
N GLN A 12 3.16 -13.13 35.11
CA GLN A 12 2.81 -13.09 33.68
C GLN A 12 2.53 -11.67 33.20
N LEU A 13 1.81 -10.88 34.00
CA LEU A 13 1.58 -9.45 33.74
C LEU A 13 2.90 -8.66 33.77
N GLU A 14 3.79 -8.93 34.71
CA GLU A 14 5.10 -8.28 34.79
C GLU A 14 5.97 -8.60 33.56
N THR A 15 5.95 -9.85 33.08
CA THR A 15 6.64 -10.25 31.84
C THR A 15 6.06 -9.54 30.61
N ALA A 16 4.73 -9.40 30.55
CA ALA A 16 4.07 -8.67 29.48
C ALA A 16 4.50 -7.19 29.45
N CYS A 17 4.50 -6.55 30.63
CA CYS A 17 4.82 -5.13 30.80
C CYS A 17 6.31 -4.81 30.61
N THR A 18 7.22 -5.75 30.90
CA THR A 18 8.67 -5.54 30.76
C THR A 18 9.20 -5.72 29.33
N GLY A 19 8.31 -6.02 28.37
CA GLY A 19 8.62 -5.98 26.93
C GLY A 19 8.34 -7.27 26.16
N GLY A 20 7.96 -8.37 26.84
CA GLY A 20 7.63 -9.63 26.16
C GLY A 20 6.48 -9.47 25.16
N LEU A 21 5.40 -8.78 25.57
CA LEU A 21 4.27 -8.48 24.70
C LEU A 21 4.67 -7.57 23.53
N LYS A 22 5.49 -6.56 23.82
CA LYS A 22 5.94 -5.59 22.80
C LYS A 22 6.73 -6.28 21.69
N ALA A 23 7.64 -7.19 22.03
CA ALA A 23 8.42 -7.93 21.04
C ALA A 23 7.52 -8.79 20.14
N GLU A 24 6.58 -9.56 20.74
CA GLU A 24 5.64 -10.40 19.96
C GLU A 24 4.74 -9.59 19.00
N TYR A 25 4.46 -8.33 19.33
CA TYR A 25 3.67 -7.42 18.51
C TYR A 25 4.49 -6.68 17.47
N GLN A 26 5.80 -6.52 17.66
CA GLN A 26 6.69 -5.98 16.64
C GLN A 26 6.80 -6.94 15.47
N ASP A 27 7.04 -8.22 15.74
CA ASP A 27 7.13 -9.26 14.71
C ASP A 27 5.78 -9.40 13.98
N TRP A 28 4.67 -9.41 14.72
CA TRP A 28 3.34 -9.44 14.11
C TRP A 28 3.04 -8.22 13.23
N LEU A 29 3.43 -7.01 13.67
CA LEU A 29 3.22 -5.80 12.86
C LEU A 29 4.07 -5.81 11.59
N GLU A 30 5.25 -6.43 11.63
CA GLU A 30 6.07 -6.68 10.43
C GLU A 30 5.36 -7.61 9.45
N ASP A 31 4.82 -8.72 9.93
CA ASP A 31 4.02 -9.64 9.10
C ASP A 31 2.82 -8.93 8.45
N MET A 32 2.09 -8.12 9.22
CA MET A 32 0.96 -7.34 8.68
C MET A 32 1.41 -6.34 7.60
N GLY A 33 2.60 -5.75 7.74
CA GLY A 33 3.15 -4.89 6.70
C GLY A 33 3.44 -5.62 5.40
N LEU A 34 3.94 -6.86 5.49
CA LEU A 34 4.14 -7.71 4.31
C LEU A 34 2.80 -8.08 3.66
N GLU A 35 1.78 -8.42 4.46
CA GLU A 35 0.44 -8.68 3.92
C GLU A 35 -0.14 -7.46 3.20
N LEU A 36 0.10 -6.23 3.69
CA LEU A 36 -0.34 -5.01 2.98
C LEU A 36 0.34 -4.87 1.62
N LEU A 37 1.65 -5.16 1.51
CA LEU A 37 2.35 -5.15 0.23
C LEU A 37 1.75 -6.15 -0.77
N ASP A 38 1.34 -7.32 -0.30
CA ASP A 38 0.70 -8.34 -1.13
C ASP A 38 -0.69 -7.90 -1.61
N ILE A 39 -1.52 -7.35 -0.71
CA ILE A 39 -2.85 -6.84 -1.05
C ILE A 39 -2.77 -5.72 -2.09
N ILE A 40 -1.81 -4.80 -1.95
CA ILE A 40 -1.60 -3.72 -2.92
C ILE A 40 -1.25 -4.29 -4.30
N GLN A 41 -0.37 -5.30 -4.36
CA GLN A 41 0.00 -5.94 -5.62
C GLN A 41 -1.19 -6.66 -6.26
N ASP A 42 -2.02 -7.34 -5.48
CA ASP A 42 -3.23 -8.00 -5.97
C ASP A 42 -4.24 -7.00 -6.56
N GLU A 43 -4.47 -5.86 -5.90
CA GLU A 43 -5.37 -4.82 -6.41
C GLU A 43 -4.80 -4.15 -7.68
N LEU A 44 -3.48 -3.94 -7.77
CA LEU A 44 -2.84 -3.46 -9.01
C LEU A 44 -3.04 -4.40 -10.19
N ILE A 45 -2.91 -5.71 -9.96
CA ILE A 45 -3.11 -6.74 -10.98
C ILE A 45 -4.58 -6.77 -11.41
N LYS A 46 -5.50 -6.73 -10.44
CA LYS A 46 -6.95 -6.77 -10.67
C LYS A 46 -7.45 -5.59 -11.49
N GLU A 47 -6.97 -4.39 -11.21
CA GLU A 47 -7.37 -3.17 -11.90
C GLU A 47 -6.68 -2.97 -13.27
N ASN A 48 -5.87 -3.93 -13.71
CA ASN A 48 -5.17 -3.93 -14.99
C ASN A 48 -4.40 -2.61 -15.25
N ALA A 49 -3.78 -2.08 -14.20
CA ALA A 49 -3.00 -0.85 -14.27
C ALA A 49 -1.92 -1.00 -15.37
N VAL A 50 -1.86 -0.03 -16.28
CA VAL A 50 -1.14 -0.10 -17.57
C VAL A 50 0.39 -0.35 -17.47
N ASP A 51 0.94 -0.41 -16.25
CA ASP A 51 2.36 -0.62 -15.96
C ASP A 51 2.57 -1.62 -14.80
N THR A 52 2.18 -2.88 -15.00
CA THR A 52 2.37 -3.96 -14.00
C THR A 52 3.84 -4.37 -13.80
N GLY A 53 4.80 -3.69 -14.43
CA GLY A 53 6.22 -3.97 -14.23
C GLY A 53 6.78 -3.20 -13.05
N ARG A 54 7.02 -1.90 -13.26
CA ARG A 54 7.75 -1.07 -12.29
C ARG A 54 6.89 -0.66 -11.10
N LEU A 55 5.63 -0.29 -11.33
CA LEU A 55 4.74 0.07 -10.23
C LEU A 55 4.48 -1.13 -9.32
N LEU A 56 4.20 -2.29 -9.91
CA LEU A 56 4.04 -3.54 -9.16
C LEU A 56 5.30 -3.88 -8.36
N SER A 57 6.48 -3.85 -8.99
CA SER A 57 7.74 -4.17 -8.30
C SER A 57 8.08 -3.20 -7.17
N SER A 58 7.63 -1.94 -7.25
CA SER A 58 7.83 -0.96 -6.18
C SER A 58 7.10 -1.33 -4.87
N PHE A 59 6.10 -2.22 -4.95
CA PHE A 59 5.45 -2.81 -3.77
C PHE A 59 6.03 -4.17 -3.38
N SER A 60 7.16 -4.59 -3.96
CA SER A 60 7.92 -5.74 -3.47
C SER A 60 8.95 -5.29 -2.42
N GLN A 61 9.02 -5.98 -1.28
CA GLN A 61 9.98 -5.65 -0.23
C GLN A 61 11.42 -5.75 -0.76
N GLY A 62 12.21 -4.69 -0.55
CA GLY A 62 13.60 -4.62 -1.00
C GLY A 62 13.80 -4.06 -2.41
N ASP A 63 12.73 -3.75 -3.15
CA ASP A 63 12.85 -2.92 -4.35
C ASP A 63 13.34 -1.51 -3.98
N LYS A 64 14.10 -0.87 -4.88
CA LYS A 64 14.71 0.45 -4.63
C LYS A 64 13.67 1.56 -4.46
N GLU A 65 12.48 1.40 -5.04
CA GLU A 65 11.38 2.36 -4.96
C GLU A 65 10.40 1.99 -3.84
N ASN A 66 10.62 0.87 -3.14
CA ASN A 66 9.78 0.45 -2.04
C ASN A 66 9.96 1.34 -0.82
N HIS A 67 8.85 1.80 -0.23
CA HIS A 67 8.85 2.47 1.07
C HIS A 67 8.28 1.49 2.09
N PHE A 68 9.15 0.93 2.93
CA PHE A 68 8.76 0.02 4.00
C PHE A 68 9.58 0.35 5.24
N LEU A 69 8.93 0.93 6.25
CA LEU A 69 9.59 1.32 7.50
C LEU A 69 8.84 0.77 8.70
N ILE A 70 9.59 0.14 9.60
CA ILE A 70 9.11 -0.32 10.90
C ILE A 70 10.01 0.30 11.98
N SER A 71 9.41 1.07 12.89
CA SER A 71 10.18 1.69 13.97
C SER A 71 10.36 0.72 15.14
N LYS A 72 11.62 0.47 15.55
CA LYS A 72 11.90 -0.27 16.78
C LYS A 72 11.78 0.66 17.99
N GLY A 73 10.57 0.77 18.53
CA GLY A 73 10.31 1.57 19.72
C GLY A 73 8.86 2.04 19.86
N GLY A 74 8.16 2.20 18.74
CA GLY A 74 6.72 2.45 18.65
C GLY A 74 6.15 1.62 17.50
N LEU A 75 4.98 1.03 17.72
CA LEU A 75 4.22 0.17 16.81
C LEU A 75 3.74 0.98 15.60
N THR A 76 4.67 1.43 14.79
CA THR A 76 4.46 2.25 13.61
C THR A 76 5.00 1.50 12.41
N LEU A 77 4.12 1.34 11.43
CA LEU A 77 4.36 0.72 10.14
C LEU A 77 4.07 1.79 9.09
N GLU A 78 5.03 2.02 8.19
CA GLU A 78 4.82 2.81 6.98
C GLU A 78 5.06 1.92 5.78
N VAL A 79 4.11 1.93 4.85
CA VAL A 79 4.14 1.16 3.60
C VAL A 79 3.81 2.10 2.45
N GLY A 80 4.48 1.96 1.31
CA GLY A 80 4.23 2.76 0.12
C GLY A 80 5.26 2.58 -0.98
N THR A 81 5.29 3.53 -1.91
CA THR A 81 6.23 3.60 -3.05
C THR A 81 6.79 5.01 -3.20
N GLN A 82 8.03 5.12 -3.65
CA GLN A 82 8.69 6.39 -3.97
C GLN A 82 8.38 6.88 -5.40
N LEU A 83 7.60 6.10 -6.16
CA LEU A 83 7.20 6.47 -7.52
C LEU A 83 6.16 7.59 -7.48
N GLU A 84 6.57 8.78 -7.94
CA GLU A 84 5.69 9.95 -8.02
C GLU A 84 4.42 9.68 -8.85
N TYR A 85 4.52 8.87 -9.91
CA TYR A 85 3.39 8.58 -10.78
C TYR A 85 2.37 7.60 -10.19
N ALA A 86 2.67 6.97 -9.04
CA ALA A 86 1.75 6.02 -8.40
C ALA A 86 0.42 6.68 -8.00
N SER A 87 0.48 7.92 -7.49
CA SER A 87 -0.73 8.71 -7.18
C SER A 87 -1.57 8.99 -8.41
N TYR A 88 -0.96 9.26 -9.57
CA TYR A 88 -1.69 9.48 -10.82
C TYR A 88 -2.40 8.23 -11.34
N VAL A 89 -1.89 7.04 -11.00
CA VAL A 89 -2.55 5.76 -11.30
C VAL A 89 -3.72 5.52 -10.36
N ASN A 90 -3.58 5.88 -9.08
CA ASN A 90 -4.65 5.73 -8.09
C ASN A 90 -5.77 6.77 -8.27
N ASP A 91 -5.41 8.05 -8.26
CA ASP A 91 -6.34 9.19 -8.16
C ASP A 91 -6.82 9.67 -9.54
N GLY A 92 -6.06 9.34 -10.59
CA GLY A 92 -6.21 9.92 -11.90
C GLY A 92 -5.41 11.20 -12.08
N HIS A 93 -5.35 11.69 -13.31
CA HIS A 93 -4.61 12.90 -13.64
C HIS A 93 -5.13 13.56 -14.91
N ALA A 94 -4.91 14.87 -15.02
CA ALA A 94 -5.12 15.59 -16.27
C ALA A 94 -3.94 15.33 -17.23
N THR A 95 -4.22 15.15 -18.52
CA THR A 95 -3.17 15.02 -19.55
C THR A 95 -2.37 16.31 -19.77
N SER A 96 -2.77 17.41 -19.14
CA SER A 96 -2.03 18.67 -19.08
C SER A 96 -2.28 19.38 -17.76
N SER A 97 -1.27 20.07 -17.23
CA SER A 97 -1.30 20.68 -15.89
C SER A 97 -2.31 21.83 -15.74
N ASN A 98 -2.63 22.53 -16.84
CA ASN A 98 -3.42 23.77 -16.83
C ASN A 98 -4.61 23.76 -17.81
N GLY A 99 -5.04 22.59 -18.28
CA GLY A 99 -6.02 22.51 -19.38
C GLY A 99 -5.47 23.00 -20.72
N GLU A 100 -4.14 23.10 -20.82
CA GLU A 100 -3.45 23.56 -22.01
C GLU A 100 -3.68 22.60 -23.17
N ARG A 101 -4.05 23.18 -24.31
CA ARG A 101 -4.17 22.43 -25.55
C ARG A 101 -2.78 22.27 -26.17
N ARG A 102 -2.39 21.03 -26.44
CA ARG A 102 -1.09 20.74 -27.07
C ARG A 102 -1.27 20.60 -28.58
N TRP A 103 -0.59 21.44 -29.34
CA TRP A 103 -0.45 21.24 -30.78
C TRP A 103 0.51 20.08 -31.05
N VAL A 104 0.05 19.07 -31.78
CA VAL A 104 0.88 17.96 -32.25
C VAL A 104 1.00 18.05 -33.77
N PRO A 105 2.20 18.33 -34.32
CA PRO A 105 2.41 18.37 -35.76
C PRO A 105 2.29 16.96 -36.36
N GLY A 106 1.64 16.86 -37.52
CA GLY A 106 1.42 15.59 -38.20
C GLY A 106 0.35 15.68 -39.29
N ARG A 107 -0.02 14.53 -39.83
CA ARG A 107 -0.99 14.41 -40.94
C ARG A 107 -1.94 13.25 -40.71
N TRP A 108 -3.16 13.36 -41.22
CA TRP A 108 -4.14 12.28 -41.18
C TRP A 108 -3.99 11.37 -42.39
N ALA A 109 -3.82 10.08 -42.14
CA ALA A 109 -3.83 9.00 -43.13
C ALA A 109 -5.11 8.17 -42.93
N GLY A 110 -6.19 8.55 -43.61
CA GLY A 110 -7.52 8.00 -43.35
C GLY A 110 -7.99 8.35 -41.93
N SER A 111 -8.29 7.34 -41.12
CA SER A 111 -8.73 7.49 -39.72
C SER A 111 -7.59 7.53 -38.70
N ARG A 112 -6.33 7.44 -39.14
CA ARG A 112 -5.16 7.43 -38.26
C ARG A 112 -4.41 8.75 -38.35
N PHE A 113 -4.06 9.31 -37.20
CA PHE A 113 -3.11 10.41 -37.13
C PHE A 113 -1.67 9.87 -37.16
N GLU A 114 -0.85 10.39 -38.07
CA GLU A 114 0.57 10.09 -38.18
C GLU A 114 1.39 11.30 -37.72
N TYR A 115 2.21 11.10 -36.70
CA TYR A 115 3.12 12.14 -36.21
C TYR A 115 4.20 12.44 -37.26
N ASP A 116 4.33 13.71 -37.63
CA ASP A 116 5.43 14.22 -38.46
C ASP A 116 5.84 15.61 -37.93
N PRO A 117 7.02 15.74 -37.29
CA PRO A 117 7.45 16.99 -36.68
C PRO A 117 7.63 18.14 -37.68
N ASN A 118 7.82 17.84 -38.97
CA ASN A 118 8.03 18.83 -40.02
C ASN A 118 6.73 19.19 -40.75
N ALA A 119 5.61 18.57 -40.40
CA ALA A 119 4.32 18.88 -41.01
C ALA A 119 3.86 20.30 -40.65
N LYS A 120 3.37 21.04 -41.64
CA LYS A 120 2.69 22.33 -41.45
C LYS A 120 1.25 22.19 -40.94
N THR A 121 0.76 20.96 -40.86
CA THR A 121 -0.55 20.57 -40.34
C THR A 121 -0.38 19.77 -39.06
N GLY A 122 -1.48 19.44 -38.39
CA GLY A 122 -1.43 18.73 -37.12
C GLY A 122 -2.80 18.57 -36.51
N MET A 123 -2.81 18.20 -35.23
CA MET A 123 -4.01 18.15 -34.42
C MET A 123 -3.80 18.85 -33.09
N MET A 124 -4.87 19.43 -32.58
CA MET A 124 -4.90 19.99 -31.24
C MET A 124 -5.38 18.91 -30.28
N LEU A 125 -4.52 18.47 -29.37
CA LEU A 125 -4.92 17.65 -28.24
C LEU A 125 -5.52 18.54 -27.17
N ALA A 126 -6.82 18.37 -26.92
CA ALA A 126 -7.46 18.95 -25.76
C ALA A 126 -7.00 18.20 -24.50
N SER A 127 -6.86 18.93 -23.40
CA SER A 127 -6.68 18.29 -22.10
C SER A 127 -7.90 17.44 -21.79
N GLN A 128 -7.66 16.21 -21.33
CA GLN A 128 -8.68 15.33 -20.79
C GLN A 128 -8.26 14.86 -19.41
N TRP A 129 -9.24 14.46 -18.61
CA TRP A 129 -9.00 13.75 -17.38
C TRP A 129 -8.86 12.26 -17.69
N ILE A 130 -7.86 11.61 -17.08
CA ILE A 130 -7.71 10.17 -17.08
C ILE A 130 -8.09 9.72 -15.67
N ASP A 131 -9.11 8.87 -15.58
CA ASP A 131 -9.55 8.31 -14.31
C ASP A 131 -8.48 7.39 -13.74
N GLY A 132 -8.25 7.51 -12.43
CA GLY A 132 -7.47 6.54 -11.68
C GLY A 132 -8.28 5.28 -11.42
N ASN A 133 -7.59 4.21 -11.02
CA ASN A 133 -8.23 2.92 -10.77
C ASN A 133 -8.51 2.65 -9.28
N GLY A 134 -8.07 3.52 -8.37
CA GLY A 134 -8.32 3.37 -6.93
C GLY A 134 -7.65 2.16 -6.27
N TYR A 135 -6.59 1.58 -6.87
CA TYR A 135 -5.96 0.35 -6.34
C TYR A 135 -5.52 0.49 -4.87
N TRP A 136 -5.02 1.67 -4.49
CA TRP A 136 -4.51 1.92 -3.15
C TRP A 136 -5.66 2.01 -2.15
N ASP A 137 -6.72 2.74 -2.50
CA ASP A 137 -7.88 2.93 -1.63
C ASP A 137 -8.60 1.60 -1.38
N HIS A 138 -8.73 0.76 -2.42
CA HIS A 138 -9.26 -0.59 -2.27
C HIS A 138 -8.36 -1.48 -1.40
N ALA A 139 -7.05 -1.44 -1.61
CA ALA A 139 -6.09 -2.21 -0.82
C ALA A 139 -6.14 -1.84 0.66
N VAL A 140 -6.16 -0.53 0.98
CA VAL A 140 -6.25 -0.04 2.37
C VAL A 140 -7.57 -0.48 3.00
N MET A 141 -8.69 -0.36 2.30
CA MET A 141 -9.99 -0.82 2.81
C MET A 141 -9.98 -2.32 3.15
N LEU A 142 -9.43 -3.16 2.28
CA LEU A 142 -9.31 -4.60 2.52
C LEU A 142 -8.37 -4.90 3.71
N TYR A 143 -7.25 -4.17 3.77
CA TYR A 143 -6.26 -4.34 4.81
C TYR A 143 -6.80 -3.92 6.18
N GLU A 144 -7.52 -2.81 6.31
CA GLU A 144 -8.10 -2.36 7.59
C GLU A 144 -9.01 -3.43 8.19
N GLN A 145 -9.91 -4.01 7.38
CA GLN A 145 -10.81 -5.08 7.83
C GLN A 145 -10.04 -6.33 8.28
N MET A 146 -8.99 -6.71 7.54
CA MET A 146 -8.16 -7.87 7.86
C MET A 146 -7.30 -7.61 9.11
N PHE A 147 -6.75 -6.41 9.26
CA PHE A 147 -5.88 -5.98 10.34
C PHE A 147 -6.61 -6.03 11.67
N GLU A 148 -7.82 -5.50 11.76
CA GLU A 148 -8.65 -5.55 12.97
C GLU A 148 -8.87 -7.00 13.42
N GLN A 149 -9.28 -7.87 12.50
CA GLN A 149 -9.49 -9.29 12.79
C GLN A 149 -8.19 -10.02 13.17
N SER A 150 -7.06 -9.64 12.58
CA SER A 150 -5.75 -10.21 12.91
C SER A 150 -5.29 -9.78 14.31
N LEU A 151 -5.49 -8.50 14.65
CA LEU A 151 -5.16 -7.92 15.95
C LEU A 151 -5.94 -8.61 17.08
N ASP A 152 -7.25 -8.76 16.92
CA ASP A 152 -8.11 -9.43 17.90
C ASP A 152 -7.68 -10.89 18.12
N ARG A 153 -7.41 -11.62 17.03
CA ARG A 153 -6.92 -13.00 17.09
C ARG A 153 -5.55 -13.10 17.77
N LYS A 154 -4.64 -12.17 17.49
CA LYS A 154 -3.30 -12.12 18.11
C LYS A 154 -3.42 -11.87 19.62
N LEU A 155 -4.26 -10.91 20.02
CA LEU A 155 -4.49 -10.60 21.43
C LEU A 155 -5.12 -11.79 22.17
N GLN A 156 -6.17 -12.39 21.61
CA GLN A 156 -6.84 -13.55 22.20
C GLN A 156 -5.87 -14.74 22.33
N SER A 157 -5.10 -15.03 21.29
CA SER A 157 -4.11 -16.13 21.31
C SER A 157 -3.03 -15.90 22.37
N TRP A 158 -2.60 -14.66 22.56
CA TRP A 158 -1.68 -14.30 23.62
C TRP A 158 -2.32 -14.51 24.99
N PHE A 159 -3.55 -14.02 25.20
CA PHE A 159 -4.28 -14.25 26.45
C PHE A 159 -4.46 -15.73 26.76
N ASP A 160 -4.85 -16.56 25.80
CA ASP A 160 -5.06 -18.00 26.00
C ASP A 160 -3.76 -18.73 26.33
N ARG A 161 -2.64 -18.35 25.69
CA ARG A 161 -1.32 -18.95 25.97
C ARG A 161 -0.83 -18.65 27.38
N HIS A 162 -1.08 -17.44 27.87
CA HIS A 162 -0.57 -17.00 29.17
C HIS A 162 -1.57 -17.28 30.31
N PHE A 163 -2.85 -17.00 30.10
CA PHE A 163 -3.88 -17.04 31.15
C PHE A 163 -4.96 -18.09 30.92
N GLY A 164 -5.00 -18.72 29.75
CA GLY A 164 -5.86 -19.87 29.49
C GLY A 164 -5.56 -21.00 30.48
N ARG A 165 -6.63 -21.61 31.01
CA ARG A 165 -6.55 -22.74 31.94
C ARG A 165 -6.79 -24.04 31.20
#